data_AF-A0A1A5PA23-F1
#
_entry.id   AF-A0A1A5PA23-F1
#
_cell.length_a   1.000
_cell.length_b   1.000
_cell.length_c   1.000
_cell.angle_alpha   90.00
_cell.angle_beta   90.00
_cell.angle_gamma   90.00
#
_symmetry.space_group_name_H-M   'P 1'
#
loop_
_entity.id
_entity.type
_entity.pdbx_description
1 polymer ?
#
loop_
_entity_poly.entity_id
_entity_poly.type
_entity_poly.pdbx_seq_one_letter_code
_entity_poly.pdbx_strand_id
1 'polypeptide(L)' 'MTTNRPLVLVVDDATNVLAASPEARALVTELLLTGRRNGLVIRSEDRRPPVQYPTVGALEDAADQQ' A
#
# COMPACT_ATOMS: atom_id res chain seq x y z
N MET A 1 -24.92 -24.61 -3.58
CA MET A 1 -24.62 -23.17 -3.66
C MET A 1 -23.11 -23.00 -3.66
N THR A 2 -22.50 -22.68 -4.80
CA THR A 2 -21.08 -22.32 -4.86
C THR A 2 -20.92 -20.96 -4.20
N THR A 3 -20.37 -20.91 -2.99
CA THR A 3 -19.99 -19.65 -2.35
C THR A 3 -18.98 -18.96 -3.24
N ASN A 4 -19.40 -17.87 -3.89
CA ASN A 4 -18.55 -17.05 -4.73
C ASN A 4 -17.58 -16.29 -3.83
N ARG A 5 -16.42 -16.91 -3.54
CA ARG A 5 -15.40 -16.30 -2.68
C ARG A 5 -14.61 -15.30 -3.50
N PRO A 6 -14.41 -14.08 -2.99
CA PRO A 6 -13.65 -13.08 -3.71
C PRO A 6 -12.20 -13.53 -3.91
N LEU A 7 -11.66 -13.26 -5.10
CA LEU A 7 -10.24 -13.41 -5.38
C LEU A 7 -9.48 -12.27 -4.70
N VAL A 8 -8.37 -12.59 -4.04
CA VAL A 8 -7.52 -11.58 -3.39
C VAL A 8 -6.17 -11.53 -4.12
N LEU A 9 -5.83 -10.36 -4.64
CA LEU A 9 -4.51 -10.06 -5.19
C LEU A 9 -3.72 -9.27 -4.14
N VAL A 10 -2.55 -9.77 -3.74
CA VAL A 10 -1.62 -9.07 -2.86
C VAL A 10 -0.42 -8.62 -3.66
N VAL A 11 -0.09 -7.33 -3.57
CA VAL A 11 1.13 -6.76 -4.13
C VAL A 11 2.09 -6.50 -2.97
N ASP A 12 3.11 -7.34 -2.80
CA ASP A 12 4.20 -7.11 -1.85
C ASP A 12 5.14 -6.05 -2.42
N ASP A 13 5.66 -5.21 -1.53
CA ASP A 13 6.48 -4.05 -1.88
C ASP A 13 5.85 -3.18 -2.99
N ALA A 14 4.54 -2.92 -2.84
CA ALA A 14 3.75 -2.25 -3.87
C ALA A 14 4.33 -0.90 -4.29
N THR A 15 4.91 -0.15 -3.36
CA THR A 15 5.61 1.10 -3.66
C THR A 15 6.70 0.91 -4.70
N ASN A 16 7.60 -0.05 -4.52
CA ASN A 16 8.72 -0.26 -5.44
C ASN A 16 8.27 -0.92 -6.75
N VAL A 17 7.38 -1.91 -6.69
CA VAL A 17 6.90 -2.62 -7.88
C VAL A 17 6.14 -1.69 -8.83
N LEU A 18 5.23 -0.86 -8.29
CA LEU A 18 4.41 0.05 -9.09
C LEU A 18 5.19 1.29 -9.55
N ALA A 19 6.27 1.66 -8.84
CA ALA A 19 7.20 2.68 -9.31
C ALA A 19 8.10 2.16 -10.44
N ALA A 20 8.55 0.91 -10.37
CA ALA A 20 9.46 0.30 -11.33
C ALA A 20 8.80 -0.11 -12.65
N SER A 21 7.48 -0.42 -12.65
CA SER A 21 6.74 -0.83 -13.86
C SER A 21 5.47 -0.01 -14.07
N PRO A 22 5.46 0.87 -15.09
CA PRO A 22 4.26 1.58 -15.54
C PRO A 22 3.13 0.63 -15.95
N GLU A 23 3.47 -0.52 -16.54
CA GLU A 23 2.51 -1.54 -16.97
C GLU A 23 1.83 -2.21 -15.78
N ALA A 24 2.59 -2.56 -14.74
CA ALA A 24 2.04 -3.08 -13.49
C ALA A 24 1.11 -2.05 -12.83
N ARG A 25 1.51 -0.78 -12.82
CA ARG A 25 0.69 0.32 -12.31
C ARG A 25 -0.62 0.48 -13.09
N ALA A 26 -0.57 0.42 -14.42
CA ALA A 26 -1.76 0.49 -15.26
C ALA A 26 -2.70 -0.69 -14.99
N LEU A 27 -2.17 -1.92 -14.90
CA LEU A 27 -2.95 -3.10 -14.61
C LEU A 27 -3.63 -3.01 -13.23
N VAL A 28 -2.89 -2.68 -12.18
CA VAL A 28 -3.46 -2.54 -10.82
C VAL A 28 -4.54 -1.46 -10.78
N THR A 29 -4.36 -0.37 -11.53
CA THR A 29 -5.36 0.70 -11.64
C THR A 29 -6.67 0.18 -12.26
N GLU A 30 -6.59 -0.52 -13.39
CA GLU A 30 -7.77 -1.12 -14.04
C GLU A 30 -8.47 -2.15 -13.15
N LEU A 31 -7.69 -2.96 -12.44
CA LEU A 31 -8.24 -3.94 -11.51
C LEU A 31 -8.89 -3.27 -10.28
N LEU A 32 -8.40 -2.13 -9.80
CA LEU A 32 -9.05 -1.36 -8.73
C LEU A 32 -10.39 -0.76 -9.19
N LEU A 33 -10.45 -0.28 -10.44
CA LEU A 33 -11.66 0.33 -11.02
C LEU A 33 -12.76 -0.70 -11.28
N THR A 34 -12.39 -1.87 -11.80
CA THR A 34 -13.36 -2.87 -12.31
C THR A 34 -13.51 -4.08 -11.39
N GLY A 35 -12.47 -4.43 -10.62
CA GLY A 35 -12.35 -5.70 -9.92
C GLY A 35 -13.38 -5.90 -8.81
N ARG A 36 -13.76 -4.85 -8.08
CA ARG A 36 -14.71 -4.96 -6.96
C ARG A 36 -16.06 -5.53 -7.39
N ARG A 37 -16.53 -5.17 -8.60
CA ARG A 37 -17.80 -5.68 -9.16
C ARG A 37 -17.70 -7.16 -9.57
N ASN A 38 -16.48 -7.64 -9.79
CA ASN A 38 -16.17 -9.00 -10.24
C ASN A 38 -15.67 -9.89 -9.10
N GLY A 39 -15.78 -9.44 -7.85
CA GLY A 39 -15.31 -10.20 -6.69
C GLY A 39 -13.78 -10.19 -6.53
N LEU A 40 -13.07 -9.21 -7.08
CA LEU A 40 -11.64 -9.03 -6.86
C LEU A 40 -11.39 -7.99 -5.75
N VAL A 41 -10.51 -8.35 -4.82
CA VAL A 41 -9.98 -7.48 -3.77
C VAL A 41 -8.49 -7.35 -3.97
N ILE A 42 -7.98 -6.12 -3.97
CA ILE A 42 -6.54 -5.84 -4.11
C ILE A 42 -6.05 -5.31 -2.78
N ARG A 43 -4.93 -5.87 -2.30
CA ARG A 43 -4.22 -5.42 -1.11
C ARG A 43 -2.80 -5.06 -1.49
N SER A 44 -2.38 -3.86 -1.11
CA SER A 44 -1.00 -3.41 -1.23
C SER A 44 -0.35 -3.55 0.12
N GLU A 45 0.74 -4.32 0.19
CA GLU A 45 1.58 -4.40 1.37
C GLU A 45 2.86 -3.62 1.06
N ASP A 46 3.05 -2.51 1.76
CA ASP A 46 4.31 -1.80 1.77
C ASP A 46 5.09 -2.25 3.01
N ARG A 47 6.33 -2.70 2.82
CA ARG A 47 7.28 -2.88 3.92
C ARG A 47 7.79 -1.52 4.35
N ARG A 48 6.94 -0.72 4.99
CA ARG A 48 7.40 0.53 5.60
C ARG A 48 8.28 0.19 6.80
N PRO A 49 9.43 0.88 6.97
CA PRO A 49 10.16 0.81 8.22
C PRO A 49 9.20 1.15 9.37
N PRO A 50 9.38 0.55 10.56
CA PRO A 50 8.61 0.94 11.73
C PRO A 50 8.75 2.46 11.93
N VAL A 51 7.63 3.16 11.91
CA VAL A 51 7.58 4.59 12.16
C VAL A 51 8.06 4.80 13.59
N GLN A 52 9.26 5.36 13.74
CA GLN A 52 9.77 5.78 15.03
C GLN A 52 9.15 7.14 15.35
N TYR A 53 8.35 7.18 16.41
CA TYR A 53 7.87 8.45 16.93
C TYR A 53 9.04 9.17 17.63
N PRO A 54 9.24 10.48 17.39
CA PRO A 54 10.25 11.23 18.10
C PRO A 54 10.01 11.17 19.61
N THR A 55 11.08 11.04 20.37
CA THR A 55 11.03 11.16 21.83
C THR A 55 10.75 12.61 22.22
N VAL A 56 10.23 12.83 23.43
CA VAL A 56 9.97 14.19 23.93
C VAL A 56 11.23 15.06 23.86
N GLY A 57 12.40 14.51 24.23
CA GLY A 57 13.68 15.23 24.10
C GLY A 57 14.03 15.62 22.66
N ALA A 58 13.74 14.77 21.67
CA ALA A 58 13.96 15.12 20.26
C ALA A 58 13.03 16.22 19.76
N LEU A 59 11.86 16.38 20.38
CA LEU A 59 10.94 17.49 20.10
C LEU A 59 11.42 18.79 20.76
N GLU A 60 11.94 18.71 21.99
CA GLU A 60 12.53 19.85 22.71
C GLU A 60 13.80 20.35 22.01
N ASP A 61 14.71 19.45 21.62
CA ASP A 61 15.94 19.79 20.89
C ASP A 61 15.65 20.46 19.53
N ALA A 62 14.58 20.06 18.86
CA ALA A 62 14.15 20.67 17.59
C ALA A 62 13.50 22.05 17.80
N ALA A 63 12.81 22.25 18.94
CA ALA A 63 12.23 23.54 19.29
C ALA A 63 13.30 24.57 19.69
N ASP A 64 14.39 24.13 20.31
CA ASP A 64 15.54 24.96 20.70
C ASP A 64 16.45 25.35 19.53
N GLN A 65 16.25 24.77 18.34
CA GLN A 65 17.01 25.07 17.11
C GLN A 65 16.37 26.19 16.24
N GLN A 66 15.30 26.84 16.70
CA GLN A 66 14.65 27.99 16.04
C GLN A 66 14.98 29.32 16.71
#